data_AF-A0A368TD54-F1
#
_entry.id   AF-A0A368TD54-F1
#
_cell.length_a   1.000
_cell.length_b   1.000
_cell.length_c   1.000
_cell.angle_alpha   90.00
_cell.angle_beta   90.00
_cell.angle_gamma   90.00
#
_symmetry.space_group_name_H-M   'P 1'
#
loop_
_entity.id
_entity.type
_entity.pdbx_description
1 polymer ?
#
loop_
_entity_poly.entity_id
_entity_poly.type
_entity_poly.pdbx_seq_one_letter_code
_entity_poly.pdbx_strand_id
1 'polypeptide(L)'
;MVGIVAVAIAMLLVTTSIAPVVAQDVSAVVAGIDNDMAELIDATEIIHMQTDAILGVEGMPDEVKDMVETVHLSSHALAHIGVYMENNIAKLDTYKAEPEKNKAKMLVTVGKIEALRKLHQDTIDASDFVTTMELPVTGKAPHELVHVLVEDPDVKASPEAKSAADAIHDALHAFDDASKAMRLNLEDLEYTLAKPPVIVDISAVVEGIDNDMAELIDATEIIHEKTDAILGVEGIPEEVAAKTETVHLSSHALAHIGVYMENNIAKLDTYEAEPEKNTAKILVTVGKIEALRKLHQDTIDAGDFVTTMELPVTGKAPHELVHVLVEDPDVIAKPEAKSAADAIHDALHAFDDASKAMRLNLEDLEYTMSTAAAAAAPAAAPAAASTPTPTPPGFEAIFAIAGILAVAYLVHRRIR
;
A
#
# COMPACT_ATOMS: atom_id res chain seq x y z
N MET A 1 -45.18 -46.14 20.46
CA MET A 1 -45.60 -44.85 19.84
C MET A 1 -46.12 -43.96 20.96
N VAL A 2 -45.85 -42.64 20.89
CA VAL A 2 -45.78 -41.65 22.00
C VAL A 2 -44.42 -41.75 22.71
N GLY A 3 -43.28 -41.20 22.28
CA GLY A 3 -42.96 -40.07 21.41
C GLY A 3 -42.08 -39.08 22.20
N ILE A 4 -40.84 -39.39 22.58
CA ILE A 4 -39.54 -39.14 21.88
C ILE A 4 -39.37 -37.72 21.27
N VAL A 5 -40.36 -36.82 21.36
CA VAL A 5 -40.29 -35.47 20.77
C VAL A 5 -39.72 -34.41 21.73
N ALA A 6 -39.55 -34.71 23.03
CA ALA A 6 -39.13 -33.70 24.01
C ALA A 6 -37.61 -33.55 24.19
N VAL A 7 -36.78 -34.40 23.56
CA VAL A 7 -35.30 -34.35 23.75
C VAL A 7 -34.56 -33.80 22.51
N ALA A 8 -35.24 -33.67 21.37
CA ALA A 8 -34.64 -33.13 20.14
C ALA A 8 -34.67 -31.60 20.03
N ILE A 9 -35.37 -30.88 20.94
CA ILE A 9 -35.41 -29.40 20.94
C ILE A 9 -34.34 -28.77 21.85
N ALA A 10 -33.75 -29.55 22.77
CA ALA A 10 -32.63 -29.07 23.59
C ALA A 10 -31.25 -29.22 22.90
N MET A 11 -31.19 -29.86 21.73
CA MET A 11 -29.97 -30.05 20.93
C MET A 11 -29.97 -29.23 19.63
N LEU A 12 -30.89 -28.27 19.48
CA LEU A 12 -30.94 -27.31 18.38
C LEU A 12 -30.83 -25.86 18.89
N LEU A 13 -29.95 -25.67 19.88
CA LEU A 13 -29.49 -24.37 20.36
C LEU A 13 -28.01 -24.46 20.77
N VAL A 14 -27.26 -25.31 20.07
CA VAL A 14 -25.88 -24.94 19.72
C VAL A 14 -26.03 -23.92 18.60
N THR A 15 -26.48 -22.72 18.97
CA THR A 15 -25.90 -21.54 18.36
C THR A 15 -24.41 -21.77 18.52
N THR A 16 -23.72 -22.02 17.41
CA THR A 16 -22.34 -21.59 17.29
C THR A 16 -22.37 -20.12 17.69
N SER A 17 -22.19 -19.88 18.99
CA SER A 17 -21.49 -18.73 19.49
C SER A 17 -20.13 -18.84 18.82
N ILE A 18 -20.09 -18.41 17.55
CA ILE A 18 -19.00 -17.59 17.08
C ILE A 18 -19.03 -16.47 18.11
N ALA A 19 -18.29 -16.65 19.20
CA ALA A 19 -17.83 -15.50 19.95
C ALA A 19 -17.25 -14.62 18.85
N PRO A 20 -17.69 -13.35 18.72
CA PRO A 20 -17.07 -12.48 17.73
C PRO A 20 -15.56 -12.66 17.94
N VAL A 21 -14.84 -13.00 16.86
CA VAL A 21 -13.40 -12.71 16.81
C VAL A 21 -13.35 -11.29 17.35
N VAL A 22 -12.80 -11.15 18.56
CA VAL A 22 -12.91 -9.90 19.30
C VAL A 22 -12.30 -8.89 18.37
N ALA A 23 -13.13 -8.00 17.79
CA ALA A 23 -12.65 -6.94 16.93
C ALA A 23 -11.47 -6.33 17.67
N GLN A 24 -10.26 -6.47 17.12
CA GLN A 24 -9.09 -5.96 17.79
C GLN A 24 -9.31 -4.47 17.99
N ASP A 25 -8.76 -3.94 19.08
CA ASP A 25 -8.76 -2.50 19.27
C ASP A 25 -8.08 -1.89 18.04
N VAL A 26 -8.83 -1.07 17.29
CA VAL A 26 -8.33 -0.34 16.11
C VAL A 26 -7.01 0.35 16.45
N SER A 27 -6.88 0.87 17.66
CA SER A 27 -5.66 1.52 18.13
C SER A 27 -4.46 0.58 18.19
N ALA A 28 -4.67 -0.67 18.61
CA ALA A 28 -3.64 -1.69 18.69
C ALA A 28 -3.22 -2.17 17.30
N VAL A 29 -4.18 -2.39 16.39
CA VAL A 29 -3.86 -2.79 15.00
C VAL A 29 -3.08 -1.70 14.28
N VAL A 30 -3.48 -0.43 14.42
CA VAL A 30 -2.75 0.70 13.82
C VAL A 30 -1.34 0.84 14.41
N ALA A 31 -1.15 0.57 15.71
CA ALA A 31 0.19 0.55 16.30
C ALA A 31 1.04 -0.64 15.78
N GLY A 32 0.42 -1.78 15.46
CA GLY A 32 1.08 -2.88 14.77
C GLY A 32 1.62 -2.46 13.41
N ILE A 33 0.76 -1.83 12.58
CA ILE A 33 1.15 -1.30 11.25
C ILE A 33 2.31 -0.29 11.37
N ASP A 34 2.28 0.60 12.37
CA ASP A 34 3.34 1.58 12.61
C ASP A 34 4.68 0.91 12.97
N ASN A 35 4.66 -0.12 13.83
CA ASN A 35 5.87 -0.88 14.15
C ASN A 35 6.41 -1.63 12.93
N ASP A 36 5.54 -2.31 12.18
CA ASP A 36 5.95 -3.04 10.98
C ASP A 36 6.58 -2.06 9.95
N MET A 37 6.07 -0.83 9.85
CA MET A 37 6.66 0.21 8.99
C MET A 37 8.07 0.60 9.44
N ALA A 38 8.27 0.82 10.74
CA ALA A 38 9.59 1.13 11.27
C ALA A 38 10.60 0.02 10.94
N GLU A 39 10.19 -1.25 11.05
CA GLU A 39 11.03 -2.40 10.66
C GLU A 39 11.36 -2.42 9.16
N LEU A 40 10.41 -2.05 8.29
CA LEU A 40 10.66 -1.92 6.83
C LEU A 40 11.67 -0.79 6.51
N ILE A 41 11.59 0.34 7.20
CA ILE A 41 12.52 1.47 7.03
C ILE A 41 13.91 1.07 7.49
N ASP A 42 14.02 0.51 8.70
CA ASP A 42 15.30 0.08 9.27
C ASP A 42 15.99 -0.95 8.35
N ALA A 43 15.23 -1.92 7.84
CA ALA A 43 15.75 -2.90 6.88
C ALA A 43 16.24 -2.24 5.57
N THR A 44 15.46 -1.29 5.04
CA THR A 44 15.83 -0.55 3.81
C THR A 44 17.11 0.26 4.02
N GLU A 45 17.26 0.94 5.16
CA GLU A 45 18.46 1.70 5.50
C GLU A 45 19.69 0.79 5.62
N ILE A 46 19.54 -0.38 6.24
CA ILE A 46 20.61 -1.38 6.33
C ILE A 46 21.01 -1.84 4.91
N ILE A 47 20.05 -2.18 4.04
CA ILE A 47 20.34 -2.60 2.67
C ILE A 47 21.13 -1.50 1.94
N HIS A 48 20.68 -0.24 2.01
CA HIS A 48 21.35 0.89 1.39
C HIS A 48 22.80 1.06 1.91
N MET A 49 22.98 1.20 3.23
CA MET A 49 24.31 1.43 3.82
C MET A 49 25.29 0.27 3.60
N GLN A 50 24.81 -0.97 3.63
CA GLN A 50 25.68 -2.14 3.49
C GLN A 50 26.01 -2.44 2.03
N THR A 51 25.12 -2.13 1.08
CA THR A 51 25.47 -2.20 -0.35
C THR A 51 26.55 -1.17 -0.69
N ASP A 52 26.45 0.06 -0.17
CA ASP A 52 27.52 1.06 -0.26
C ASP A 52 28.87 0.56 0.27
N ALA A 53 28.84 -0.12 1.42
CA ALA A 53 30.05 -0.67 2.02
C ALA A 53 30.72 -1.71 1.10
N ILE A 54 29.94 -2.58 0.45
CA ILE A 54 30.49 -3.58 -0.49
C ILE A 54 31.04 -2.90 -1.76
N LEU A 55 30.33 -1.91 -2.31
CA LEU A 55 30.80 -1.15 -3.48
C LEU A 55 32.13 -0.43 -3.21
N GLY A 56 32.37 -0.03 -1.96
CA GLY A 56 33.62 0.60 -1.50
C GLY A 56 34.81 -0.36 -1.36
N VAL A 57 34.63 -1.68 -1.46
CA VAL A 57 35.72 -2.65 -1.28
C VAL A 57 36.64 -2.69 -2.50
N GLU A 58 37.92 -2.33 -2.29
CA GLU A 58 38.93 -2.32 -3.35
C GLU A 58 39.18 -3.73 -3.91
N GLY A 59 39.22 -3.83 -5.25
CA GLY A 59 39.51 -5.09 -5.94
C GLY A 59 38.31 -6.03 -6.08
N MET A 60 37.11 -5.60 -5.70
CA MET A 60 35.88 -6.37 -5.94
C MET A 60 35.64 -6.57 -7.46
N PRO A 61 35.34 -7.79 -7.93
CA PRO A 61 35.03 -8.04 -9.33
C PRO A 61 33.82 -7.25 -9.83
N ASP A 62 33.82 -6.88 -11.11
CA ASP A 62 32.74 -6.09 -11.70
C ASP A 62 31.39 -6.83 -11.64
N GLU A 63 31.35 -8.14 -11.87
CA GLU A 63 30.12 -8.95 -11.73
C GLU A 63 29.51 -8.86 -10.31
N VAL A 64 30.35 -8.81 -9.28
CA VAL A 64 29.88 -8.65 -7.89
C VAL A 64 29.39 -7.22 -7.65
N LYS A 65 30.07 -6.21 -8.21
CA LYS A 65 29.63 -4.82 -8.11
C LYS A 65 28.29 -4.61 -8.80
N ASP A 66 28.09 -5.15 -9.99
CA ASP A 66 26.82 -5.05 -10.72
C ASP A 66 25.65 -5.65 -9.91
N MET A 67 25.88 -6.81 -9.26
CA MET A 67 24.89 -7.40 -8.36
C MET A 67 24.58 -6.50 -7.16
N VAL A 68 25.62 -5.94 -6.51
CA VAL A 68 25.44 -5.05 -5.35
C VAL A 68 24.78 -3.74 -5.75
N GLU A 69 25.16 -3.17 -6.89
CA GLU A 69 24.60 -1.93 -7.44
C GLU A 69 23.11 -2.12 -7.77
N THR A 70 22.73 -3.28 -8.33
CA THR A 70 21.31 -3.61 -8.56
C THR A 70 20.50 -3.60 -7.26
N VAL A 71 21.04 -4.17 -6.18
CA VAL A 71 20.38 -4.18 -4.85
C VAL A 71 20.39 -2.77 -4.25
N HIS A 72 21.47 -2.01 -4.42
CA HIS A 72 21.62 -0.64 -3.96
C HIS A 72 20.58 0.29 -4.60
N LEU A 73 20.49 0.29 -5.94
CA LEU A 73 19.53 1.10 -6.69
C LEU A 73 18.09 0.73 -6.36
N SER A 74 17.83 -0.56 -6.10
CA SER A 74 16.51 -1.00 -5.60
C SER A 74 16.20 -0.37 -4.25
N SER A 75 17.17 -0.23 -3.34
CA SER A 75 16.97 0.38 -2.03
C SER A 75 16.59 1.86 -2.07
N HIS A 76 17.01 2.61 -3.09
CA HIS A 76 16.53 3.98 -3.33
C HIS A 76 15.04 4.02 -3.66
N ALA A 77 14.58 3.11 -4.54
CA ALA A 77 13.17 2.98 -4.85
C ALA A 77 12.34 2.61 -3.61
N LEU A 78 12.85 1.69 -2.77
CA LEU A 78 12.23 1.33 -1.49
C LEU A 78 12.09 2.55 -0.57
N ALA A 79 13.17 3.30 -0.36
CA ALA A 79 13.17 4.50 0.49
C ALA A 79 12.13 5.52 0.00
N HIS A 80 12.05 5.73 -1.32
CA HIS A 80 11.05 6.63 -1.91
C HIS A 80 9.62 6.14 -1.65
N ILE A 81 9.31 4.85 -1.83
CA ILE A 81 7.99 4.29 -1.53
C ILE A 81 7.69 4.42 -0.02
N GLY A 82 8.68 4.22 0.84
CA GLY A 82 8.58 4.34 2.29
C GLY A 82 8.00 5.67 2.76
N VAL A 83 8.44 6.78 2.16
CA VAL A 83 7.93 8.14 2.47
C VAL A 83 6.41 8.25 2.26
N TYR A 84 5.85 7.60 1.25
CA TYR A 84 4.40 7.61 1.01
C TYR A 84 3.67 6.75 2.05
N MET A 85 4.27 5.63 2.47
CA MET A 85 3.68 4.76 3.48
C MET A 85 3.61 5.48 4.85
N GLU A 86 4.70 6.10 5.30
CA GLU A 86 4.73 6.88 6.56
C GLU A 86 3.66 7.97 6.58
N ASN A 87 3.54 8.73 5.48
CA ASN A 87 2.54 9.78 5.35
C ASN A 87 1.10 9.26 5.48
N ASN A 88 0.82 8.05 4.99
CA ASN A 88 -0.50 7.43 5.12
C ASN A 88 -0.71 6.80 6.50
N ILE A 89 0.33 6.25 7.13
CA ILE A 89 0.27 5.76 8.51
C ILE A 89 -0.01 6.90 9.48
N ALA A 90 0.61 8.07 9.30
CA ALA A 90 0.31 9.27 10.11
C ALA A 90 -1.16 9.72 9.98
N LYS A 91 -1.75 9.60 8.78
CA LYS A 91 -3.20 9.85 8.58
C LYS A 91 -4.04 8.80 9.30
N LEU A 92 -3.65 7.53 9.22
CA LEU A 92 -4.33 6.44 9.91
C LEU A 92 -4.29 6.63 11.44
N ASP A 93 -3.15 7.06 11.97
CA ASP A 93 -2.96 7.44 13.37
C ASP A 93 -3.91 8.56 13.80
N THR A 94 -4.06 9.59 12.95
CA THR A 94 -5.01 10.67 13.18
C THR A 94 -6.45 10.16 13.19
N TYR A 95 -6.81 9.28 12.25
CA TYR A 95 -8.18 8.80 12.09
C TYR A 95 -8.62 7.83 13.19
N LYS A 96 -7.68 7.09 13.78
CA LYS A 96 -7.98 6.11 14.85
C LYS A 96 -8.56 6.74 16.12
N ALA A 97 -8.43 8.05 16.30
CA ALA A 97 -9.03 8.77 17.44
C ALA A 97 -10.57 8.74 17.43
N GLU A 98 -11.19 8.71 16.25
CA GLU A 98 -12.64 8.62 16.08
C GLU A 98 -13.00 7.58 14.99
N PRO A 99 -12.75 6.29 15.22
CA PRO A 99 -12.73 5.27 14.16
C PRO A 99 -14.10 5.09 13.50
N GLU A 100 -15.18 5.28 14.26
CA GLU A 100 -16.55 5.22 13.74
C GLU A 100 -16.89 6.36 12.77
N LYS A 101 -16.36 7.56 13.02
CA LYS A 101 -16.56 8.72 12.14
C LYS A 101 -15.62 8.72 10.94
N ASN A 102 -14.41 8.19 11.12
CA ASN A 102 -13.37 8.18 10.11
C ASN A 102 -13.28 6.88 9.32
N LYS A 103 -14.20 5.94 9.54
CA LYS A 103 -14.19 4.59 8.98
C LYS A 103 -13.90 4.51 7.48
N ALA A 104 -14.59 5.31 6.66
CA ALA A 104 -14.36 5.31 5.22
C ALA A 104 -12.95 5.80 4.86
N LYS A 105 -12.51 6.90 5.49
CA LYS A 105 -11.14 7.42 5.33
C LYS A 105 -10.09 6.42 5.78
N MET A 106 -10.35 5.67 6.85
CA MET A 106 -9.47 4.60 7.32
C MET A 106 -9.38 3.47 6.30
N LEU A 107 -10.50 3.00 5.73
CA LEU A 107 -10.50 1.98 4.67
C LEU A 107 -9.76 2.42 3.41
N VAL A 108 -9.97 3.67 2.98
CA VAL A 108 -9.20 4.26 1.87
C VAL A 108 -7.70 4.32 2.22
N THR A 109 -7.36 4.71 3.45
CA THR A 109 -5.95 4.77 3.89
C THR A 109 -5.31 3.39 4.00
N VAL A 110 -6.04 2.37 4.46
CA VAL A 110 -5.62 0.95 4.44
C VAL A 110 -5.32 0.51 3.02
N GLY A 111 -6.18 0.86 2.06
CA GLY A 111 -5.93 0.65 0.64
C GLY A 111 -4.64 1.28 0.14
N LYS A 112 -4.41 2.55 0.51
CA LYS A 112 -3.18 3.29 0.14
C LYS A 112 -1.93 2.57 0.66
N ILE A 113 -1.92 2.19 1.93
CA ILE A 113 -0.77 1.50 2.55
C ILE A 113 -0.57 0.12 1.90
N GLU A 114 -1.63 -0.65 1.66
CA GLU A 114 -1.51 -1.99 1.08
C GLU A 114 -0.97 -1.97 -0.36
N ALA A 115 -1.37 -1.01 -1.20
CA ALA A 115 -0.80 -0.88 -2.54
C ALA A 115 0.70 -0.57 -2.49
N LEU A 116 1.09 0.40 -1.66
CA LEU A 116 2.49 0.81 -1.51
C LEU A 116 3.33 -0.32 -0.91
N ARG A 117 2.85 -1.00 0.14
CA ARG A 117 3.50 -2.17 0.74
C ARG A 117 3.70 -3.28 -0.29
N LYS A 118 2.69 -3.55 -1.13
CA LYS A 118 2.83 -4.56 -2.18
C LYS A 118 3.88 -4.15 -3.22
N LEU A 119 3.85 -2.91 -3.70
CA LEU A 119 4.87 -2.41 -4.62
C LEU A 119 6.28 -2.47 -3.99
N HIS A 120 6.39 -2.11 -2.71
CA HIS A 120 7.62 -2.17 -1.93
C HIS A 120 8.16 -3.60 -1.81
N GLN A 121 7.30 -4.60 -1.61
CA GLN A 121 7.69 -6.02 -1.60
C GLN A 121 8.12 -6.50 -2.98
N ASP A 122 7.31 -6.22 -4.00
CA ASP A 122 7.56 -6.72 -5.35
C ASP A 122 8.84 -6.10 -5.94
N THR A 123 9.24 -4.90 -5.50
CA THR A 123 10.55 -4.29 -5.85
C THR A 123 11.74 -5.16 -5.44
N ILE A 124 11.60 -5.97 -4.37
CA ILE A 124 12.65 -6.86 -3.85
C ILE A 124 12.51 -8.29 -4.36
N ASP A 125 11.28 -8.77 -4.54
CA ASP A 125 10.97 -10.17 -4.83
C ASP A 125 10.72 -10.47 -6.30
N ALA A 126 10.41 -9.45 -7.13
CA ALA A 126 10.16 -9.63 -8.55
C ALA A 126 11.37 -9.20 -9.38
N SER A 127 11.80 -10.06 -10.29
CA SER A 127 12.80 -9.72 -11.30
C SER A 127 12.26 -8.74 -12.35
N ASP A 128 10.95 -8.60 -12.46
CA ASP A 128 10.30 -7.68 -13.39
C ASP A 128 10.70 -6.23 -13.11
N PHE A 129 10.83 -5.83 -11.83
CA PHE A 129 11.29 -4.49 -11.47
C PHE A 129 12.69 -4.20 -12.01
N VAL A 130 13.67 -5.08 -11.72
CA VAL A 130 15.06 -4.87 -12.16
C VAL A 130 15.21 -4.90 -13.68
N THR A 131 14.36 -5.70 -14.34
CA THR A 131 14.35 -5.82 -15.80
C THR A 131 13.73 -4.58 -16.44
N THR A 132 12.64 -4.08 -15.87
CA THR A 132 11.95 -2.87 -16.34
C THR A 132 12.80 -1.63 -16.10
N MET A 133 13.49 -1.54 -14.98
CA MET A 133 14.36 -0.39 -14.66
C MET A 133 15.76 -0.49 -15.30
N GLU A 134 15.99 -1.49 -16.16
CA GLU A 134 17.26 -1.71 -16.86
C GLU A 134 18.50 -1.74 -15.93
N LEU A 135 18.33 -2.33 -14.74
CA LEU A 135 19.40 -2.39 -13.74
C LEU A 135 20.55 -3.32 -14.19
N PRO A 136 21.77 -3.17 -13.62
CA PRO A 136 22.96 -3.89 -14.10
C PRO A 136 22.79 -5.41 -14.20
N VAL A 137 22.03 -6.03 -13.29
CA VAL A 137 21.71 -7.46 -13.32
C VAL A 137 20.20 -7.65 -13.50
N THR A 138 19.81 -8.06 -14.70
CA THR A 138 18.40 -8.32 -15.06
C THR A 138 17.99 -9.79 -14.87
N GLY A 139 16.69 -10.05 -14.81
CA GLY A 139 16.13 -11.41 -14.74
C GLY A 139 16.26 -12.12 -13.39
N LYS A 140 16.80 -11.46 -12.35
CA LYS A 140 16.85 -11.95 -10.97
C LYS A 140 16.36 -10.88 -10.01
N ALA A 141 15.58 -11.27 -9.01
CA ALA A 141 15.10 -10.32 -8.02
C ALA A 141 16.24 -9.90 -7.07
N PRO A 142 16.23 -8.68 -6.50
CA PRO A 142 17.23 -8.25 -5.51
C PRO A 142 17.42 -9.25 -4.36
N HIS A 143 16.34 -9.87 -3.89
CA HIS A 143 16.42 -10.92 -2.88
C HIS A 143 17.28 -12.12 -3.33
N GLU A 144 17.07 -12.59 -4.56
CA GLU A 144 17.84 -13.69 -5.14
C GLU A 144 19.32 -13.31 -5.32
N LEU A 145 19.60 -12.07 -5.72
CA LEU A 145 20.95 -11.57 -5.87
C LEU A 145 21.71 -11.59 -4.55
N VAL A 146 21.08 -11.22 -3.44
CA VAL A 146 21.74 -11.24 -2.13
C VAL A 146 22.09 -12.66 -1.68
N HIS A 147 21.25 -13.65 -1.98
CA HIS A 147 21.61 -15.05 -1.74
C HIS A 147 22.83 -15.50 -2.56
N VAL A 148 22.99 -15.00 -3.78
CA VAL A 148 24.19 -15.25 -4.58
C VAL A 148 25.41 -14.53 -3.97
N LEU A 149 25.26 -13.26 -3.59
CA LEU A 149 26.31 -12.42 -3.02
C LEU A 149 26.90 -13.01 -1.74
N VAL A 150 26.07 -13.47 -0.80
CA VAL A 150 26.54 -14.09 0.46
C VAL A 150 27.38 -15.34 0.21
N GLU A 151 27.09 -16.06 -0.87
CA GLU A 151 27.80 -17.29 -1.22
C GLU A 151 29.05 -17.07 -2.08
N ASP A 152 29.22 -15.87 -2.64
CA ASP A 152 30.28 -15.52 -3.57
C ASP A 152 31.69 -15.64 -2.94
N PRO A 153 32.66 -16.29 -3.61
CA PRO A 153 34.01 -16.47 -3.07
C PRO A 153 34.77 -15.17 -2.78
N ASP A 154 34.59 -14.14 -3.61
CA ASP A 154 35.31 -12.86 -3.48
C ASP A 154 34.69 -12.04 -2.35
N VAL A 155 33.35 -12.06 -2.21
CA VAL A 155 32.65 -11.50 -1.04
C VAL A 155 33.11 -12.19 0.24
N LYS A 156 33.17 -13.52 0.27
CA LYS A 156 33.64 -14.31 1.43
C LYS A 156 35.11 -14.08 1.78
N ALA A 157 35.94 -13.75 0.79
CA ALA A 157 37.36 -13.49 1.00
C ALA A 157 37.62 -12.14 1.69
N SER A 158 36.69 -11.18 1.58
CA SER A 158 36.75 -9.89 2.27
C SER A 158 35.92 -9.92 3.55
N PRO A 159 36.53 -9.78 4.75
CA PRO A 159 35.77 -9.75 6.00
C PRO A 159 34.72 -8.63 6.06
N GLU A 160 35.02 -7.48 5.45
CA GLU A 160 34.11 -6.33 5.35
C GLU A 160 32.94 -6.63 4.42
N ALA A 161 33.21 -7.08 3.19
CA ALA A 161 32.15 -7.41 2.23
C ALA A 161 31.26 -8.54 2.73
N LYS A 162 31.85 -9.57 3.35
CA LYS A 162 31.09 -10.67 3.96
C LYS A 162 30.17 -10.17 5.07
N SER A 163 30.67 -9.35 5.99
CA SER A 163 29.86 -8.82 7.10
C SER A 163 28.71 -7.96 6.58
N ALA A 164 28.95 -7.16 5.54
CA ALA A 164 27.93 -6.36 4.90
C ALA A 164 26.89 -7.22 4.18
N ALA A 165 27.32 -8.22 3.40
CA ALA A 165 26.43 -9.14 2.69
C ALA A 165 25.53 -9.94 3.65
N ASP A 166 26.10 -10.44 4.77
CA ASP A 166 25.32 -11.11 5.81
C ASP A 166 24.26 -10.17 6.41
N ALA A 167 24.62 -8.90 6.65
CA ALA A 167 23.68 -7.91 7.18
C ALA A 167 22.55 -7.55 6.19
N ILE A 168 22.85 -7.43 4.89
CA ILE A 168 21.85 -7.23 3.84
C ILE A 168 20.90 -8.43 3.80
N HIS A 169 21.44 -9.65 3.85
CA HIS A 169 20.65 -10.87 3.84
C HIS A 169 19.68 -10.94 5.01
N ASP A 170 20.16 -10.68 6.23
CA ASP A 170 19.31 -10.68 7.41
C ASP A 170 18.27 -9.56 7.37
N ALA A 171 18.63 -8.38 6.84
CA ALA A 171 17.71 -7.27 6.63
C ALA A 171 16.59 -7.61 5.62
N LEU A 172 16.90 -8.34 4.54
CA LEU A 172 15.88 -8.79 3.57
C LEU A 172 14.87 -9.77 4.18
N HIS A 173 15.30 -10.68 5.05
CA HIS A 173 14.36 -11.55 5.76
C HIS A 173 13.52 -10.77 6.76
N ALA A 174 14.12 -9.83 7.50
CA ALA A 174 13.38 -8.95 8.39
C ALA A 174 12.36 -8.10 7.62
N PHE A 175 12.74 -7.61 6.44
CA PHE A 175 11.87 -6.88 5.53
C PHE A 175 10.65 -7.73 5.11
N ASP A 176 10.87 -8.95 4.65
CA ASP A 176 9.80 -9.88 4.21
C ASP A 176 8.86 -10.24 5.38
N ASP A 177 9.40 -10.49 6.57
CA ASP A 177 8.62 -10.75 7.78
C ASP A 177 7.75 -9.55 8.18
N ALA A 178 8.33 -8.34 8.22
CA ALA A 178 7.62 -7.10 8.53
C ALA A 178 6.51 -6.79 7.50
N SER A 179 6.80 -6.97 6.22
CA SER A 179 5.82 -6.77 5.14
C SER A 179 4.65 -7.76 5.24
N LYS A 180 4.93 -9.03 5.57
CA LYS A 180 3.88 -10.03 5.84
C LYS A 180 3.06 -9.69 7.07
N ALA A 181 3.69 -9.24 8.14
CA ALA A 181 3.01 -8.80 9.36
C ALA A 181 2.10 -7.59 9.08
N MET A 182 2.61 -6.59 8.35
CA MET A 182 1.85 -5.41 7.96
C MET A 182 0.63 -5.78 7.13
N ARG A 183 0.76 -6.68 6.14
CA ARG A 183 -0.38 -7.18 5.35
C ARG A 183 -1.46 -7.78 6.25
N LEU A 184 -1.08 -8.63 7.22
CA LEU A 184 -2.03 -9.24 8.15
C LEU A 184 -2.72 -8.20 9.04
N ASN A 185 -1.99 -7.19 9.50
CA ASN A 185 -2.56 -6.09 10.28
C ASN A 185 -3.52 -5.22 9.45
N LEU A 186 -3.21 -4.96 8.17
CA LEU A 186 -4.10 -4.27 7.23
C LEU A 186 -5.38 -5.08 6.97
N GLU A 187 -5.26 -6.40 6.79
CA GLU A 187 -6.40 -7.31 6.62
C GLU A 187 -7.29 -7.35 7.88
N ASP A 188 -6.70 -7.41 9.07
CA ASP A 188 -7.45 -7.38 10.34
C ASP A 188 -8.13 -6.03 10.56
N LEU A 189 -7.49 -4.93 10.14
CA LEU A 189 -8.08 -3.60 10.19
C LEU A 189 -9.24 -3.46 9.20
N GLU A 190 -9.09 -3.92 7.96
CA GLU A 190 -10.18 -3.96 6.97
C GLU A 190 -11.36 -4.76 7.51
N TYR A 191 -11.10 -5.96 8.06
CA TYR A 191 -12.13 -6.82 8.64
C TYR A 191 -12.84 -6.15 9.82
N THR A 192 -12.08 -5.55 10.74
CA THR A 192 -12.59 -4.81 11.90
C THR A 192 -13.45 -3.61 11.48
N LEU A 193 -13.08 -2.95 10.39
CA LEU A 193 -13.80 -1.82 9.81
C LEU A 193 -14.91 -2.27 8.84
N ALA A 194 -15.19 -3.55 8.61
CA ALA A 194 -16.31 -3.94 7.74
C ALA A 194 -17.67 -3.70 8.46
N LYS A 195 -18.64 -3.04 7.80
CA LYS A 195 -20.01 -2.75 8.31
C LYS A 195 -21.05 -2.91 7.19
N PRO A 196 -22.38 -2.89 7.49
CA PRO A 196 -23.36 -3.50 6.60
C PRO A 196 -23.54 -2.72 5.29
N PRO A 197 -24.18 -3.36 4.31
CA PRO A 197 -24.23 -2.92 2.92
C PRO A 197 -24.72 -1.49 2.72
N VAL A 198 -24.10 -0.77 1.78
CA VAL A 198 -24.57 0.53 1.31
C VAL A 198 -24.98 0.41 -0.15
N ILE A 199 -26.21 0.82 -0.48
CA ILE A 199 -26.72 0.77 -1.86
C ILE A 199 -26.41 2.10 -2.53
N VAL A 200 -25.42 2.11 -3.41
CA VAL A 200 -25.12 3.22 -4.32
C VAL A 200 -24.77 2.63 -5.69
N ASP A 201 -25.30 3.25 -6.74
CA ASP A 201 -24.80 3.05 -8.10
C ASP A 201 -23.50 3.83 -8.26
N ILE A 202 -22.42 3.13 -8.61
CA ILE A 202 -21.07 3.70 -8.78
C ILE A 202 -20.56 3.54 -10.22
N SER A 203 -21.35 2.98 -11.14
CA SER A 203 -20.91 2.56 -12.47
C SER A 203 -20.30 3.68 -13.30
N ALA A 204 -20.94 4.86 -13.30
CA ALA A 204 -20.43 6.00 -14.05
C ALA A 204 -19.07 6.51 -13.53
N VAL A 205 -18.80 6.35 -12.23
CA VAL A 205 -17.54 6.80 -11.63
C VAL A 205 -16.43 5.80 -11.93
N VAL A 206 -16.73 4.50 -11.89
CA VAL A 206 -15.78 3.44 -12.28
C VAL A 206 -15.43 3.54 -13.76
N GLU A 207 -16.42 3.71 -14.65
CA GLU A 207 -16.17 3.96 -16.08
C GLU A 207 -15.31 5.21 -16.31
N GLY A 208 -15.48 6.26 -15.51
CA GLY A 208 -14.60 7.42 -15.53
C GLY A 208 -13.15 7.08 -15.19
N ILE A 209 -12.94 6.32 -14.10
CA ILE A 209 -11.61 5.85 -13.68
C ILE A 209 -10.95 4.98 -14.75
N ASP A 210 -11.71 4.10 -15.41
CA ASP A 210 -11.20 3.24 -16.49
C ASP A 210 -10.70 4.06 -17.68
N ASN A 211 -11.49 5.03 -18.11
CA ASN A 211 -11.13 5.91 -19.23
C ASN A 211 -9.90 6.75 -18.89
N ASP A 212 -9.86 7.35 -17.69
CA ASP A 212 -8.71 8.12 -17.25
C ASP A 212 -7.45 7.23 -17.16
N MET A 213 -7.58 5.97 -16.74
CA MET A 213 -6.45 5.03 -16.70
C MET A 213 -5.91 4.70 -18.09
N ALA A 214 -6.80 4.44 -19.04
CA ALA A 214 -6.40 4.19 -20.42
C ALA A 214 -5.61 5.37 -20.99
N GLU A 215 -6.04 6.60 -20.71
CA GLU A 215 -5.31 7.81 -21.11
C GLU A 215 -3.93 7.92 -20.43
N LEU A 216 -3.78 7.53 -19.16
CA LEU A 216 -2.48 7.50 -18.47
C LEU A 216 -1.52 6.47 -19.09
N ILE A 217 -2.02 5.31 -19.48
CA ILE A 217 -1.22 4.24 -20.11
C ILE A 217 -0.78 4.68 -21.51
N ASP A 218 -1.71 5.17 -22.33
CA ASP A 218 -1.41 5.65 -23.68
C ASP A 218 -0.36 6.78 -23.62
N ALA A 219 -0.50 7.72 -22.69
CA ALA A 219 0.48 8.79 -22.49
C ALA A 219 1.86 8.23 -22.09
N THR A 220 1.90 7.25 -21.19
CA THR A 220 3.16 6.61 -20.74
C THR A 220 3.85 5.88 -21.89
N GLU A 221 3.10 5.14 -22.71
CA GLU A 221 3.63 4.46 -23.90
C GLU A 221 4.19 5.47 -24.92
N ILE A 222 3.48 6.58 -25.16
CA ILE A 222 3.99 7.65 -26.02
C ILE A 222 5.30 8.22 -25.47
N ILE A 223 5.38 8.50 -24.16
CA ILE A 223 6.62 9.01 -23.54
C ILE A 223 7.76 8.00 -23.75
N HIS A 224 7.52 6.72 -23.49
CA HIS A 224 8.50 5.66 -23.64
C HIS A 224 9.03 5.55 -25.08
N GLU A 225 8.13 5.34 -26.05
CA GLU A 225 8.51 5.17 -27.46
C GLU A 225 9.20 6.42 -28.05
N LYS A 226 8.76 7.60 -27.65
CA LYS A 226 9.25 8.85 -28.24
C LYS A 226 10.56 9.30 -27.61
N THR A 227 10.81 8.99 -26.34
CA THR A 227 12.14 9.16 -25.75
C THR A 227 13.17 8.25 -26.43
N ASP A 228 12.81 6.99 -26.69
CA ASP A 228 13.62 6.06 -27.50
C ASP A 228 13.92 6.61 -28.89
N ALA A 229 12.90 7.18 -29.55
CA ALA A 229 13.08 7.78 -30.86
C ALA A 229 14.11 8.92 -30.85
N ILE A 230 14.12 9.77 -29.80
CA ILE A 230 15.12 10.85 -29.64
C ILE A 230 16.52 10.27 -29.39
N LEU A 231 16.64 9.28 -28.51
CA LEU A 231 17.92 8.62 -28.21
C LEU A 231 18.52 7.94 -29.44
N GLY A 232 17.68 7.43 -30.34
CA GLY A 232 18.10 6.83 -31.62
C GLY A 232 18.57 7.83 -32.68
N VAL A 233 18.44 9.15 -32.48
CA VAL A 233 18.79 10.15 -33.50
C VAL A 233 20.31 10.32 -33.61
N GLU A 234 20.86 10.06 -34.81
CA GLU A 234 22.29 10.18 -35.05
C GLU A 234 22.82 11.59 -34.76
N GLY A 235 23.89 11.65 -33.94
CA GLY A 235 24.56 12.90 -33.58
C GLY A 235 23.71 13.81 -32.69
N ILE A 236 22.82 13.25 -31.88
CA ILE A 236 22.21 13.98 -30.75
C ILE A 236 23.31 14.28 -29.70
N PRO A 237 23.38 15.50 -29.12
CA PRO A 237 24.37 15.81 -28.10
C PRO A 237 24.19 14.97 -26.84
N GLU A 238 25.28 14.64 -26.17
CA GLU A 238 25.29 13.86 -24.91
C GLU A 238 24.42 14.50 -23.82
N GLU A 239 24.41 15.84 -23.72
CA GLU A 239 23.56 16.55 -22.76
C GLU A 239 22.06 16.36 -23.06
N VAL A 240 21.67 16.31 -24.34
CA VAL A 240 20.28 16.07 -24.76
C VAL A 240 19.92 14.60 -24.55
N ALA A 241 20.84 13.68 -24.84
CA ALA A 241 20.68 12.26 -24.57
C ALA A 241 20.44 12.01 -23.07
N ALA A 242 21.26 12.59 -22.19
CA ALA A 242 21.10 12.43 -20.74
C ALA A 242 19.74 12.91 -20.24
N LYS A 243 19.26 14.08 -20.68
CA LYS A 243 17.90 14.59 -20.33
C LYS A 243 16.80 13.65 -20.82
N THR A 244 16.96 13.13 -22.05
CA THR A 244 15.99 12.23 -22.67
C THR A 244 15.96 10.89 -21.95
N GLU A 245 17.12 10.37 -21.56
CA GLU A 245 17.27 9.13 -20.79
C GLU A 245 16.62 9.24 -19.41
N THR A 246 16.74 10.38 -18.71
CA THR A 246 15.99 10.62 -17.46
C THR A 246 14.47 10.45 -17.65
N VAL A 247 13.93 11.02 -18.73
CA VAL A 247 12.49 10.92 -19.05
C VAL A 247 12.13 9.50 -19.48
N HIS A 248 13.01 8.84 -20.24
CA HIS A 248 12.84 7.45 -20.66
C HIS A 248 12.77 6.49 -19.47
N LEU A 249 13.73 6.57 -18.55
CA LEU A 249 13.74 5.73 -17.34
C LEU A 249 12.56 6.04 -16.40
N SER A 250 12.08 7.28 -16.40
CA SER A 250 10.82 7.60 -15.72
C SER A 250 9.65 6.82 -16.31
N SER A 251 9.57 6.71 -17.65
CA SER A 251 8.49 5.98 -18.32
C SER A 251 8.42 4.49 -17.97
N HIS A 252 9.56 3.85 -17.69
CA HIS A 252 9.62 2.47 -17.18
C HIS A 252 8.97 2.36 -15.79
N ALA A 253 9.29 3.28 -14.88
CA ALA A 253 8.67 3.33 -13.57
C ALA A 253 7.15 3.58 -13.65
N LEU A 254 6.72 4.49 -14.53
CA LEU A 254 5.31 4.77 -14.81
C LEU A 254 4.60 3.51 -15.32
N ALA A 255 5.16 2.81 -16.31
CA ALA A 255 4.60 1.59 -16.85
C ALA A 255 4.45 0.51 -15.77
N HIS A 256 5.46 0.34 -14.91
CA HIS A 256 5.40 -0.60 -13.80
C HIS A 256 4.28 -0.25 -12.82
N ILE A 257 4.12 1.02 -12.42
CA ILE A 257 3.02 1.47 -11.56
C ILE A 257 1.65 1.27 -12.24
N GLY A 258 1.57 1.51 -13.55
CA GLY A 258 0.37 1.34 -14.37
C GLY A 258 -0.22 -0.07 -14.28
N VAL A 259 0.62 -1.10 -14.32
CA VAL A 259 0.20 -2.51 -14.16
C VAL A 259 -0.52 -2.75 -12.83
N TYR A 260 -0.08 -2.11 -11.73
CA TYR A 260 -0.78 -2.24 -10.44
C TYR A 260 -2.13 -1.53 -10.46
N MET A 261 -2.21 -0.38 -11.13
CA MET A 261 -3.46 0.38 -11.23
C MET A 261 -4.50 -0.40 -12.04
N GLU A 262 -4.16 -0.92 -13.22
CA GLU A 262 -5.03 -1.78 -14.04
C GLU A 262 -5.56 -2.97 -13.26
N ASN A 263 -4.69 -3.67 -12.53
CA ASN A 263 -5.07 -4.82 -11.71
C ASN A 263 -6.04 -4.46 -10.57
N ASN A 264 -6.00 -3.24 -10.06
CA ASN A 264 -6.94 -2.78 -9.03
C ASN A 264 -8.24 -2.27 -9.65
N ILE A 265 -8.18 -1.64 -10.82
CA ILE A 265 -9.35 -1.25 -11.60
C ILE A 265 -10.19 -2.47 -11.99
N ALA A 266 -9.58 -3.53 -12.52
CA ALA A 266 -10.30 -4.78 -12.83
C ALA A 266 -10.98 -5.42 -11.60
N LYS A 267 -10.41 -5.22 -10.40
CA LYS A 267 -11.06 -5.64 -9.14
C LYS A 267 -12.23 -4.73 -8.79
N LEU A 268 -12.11 -3.43 -9.05
CA LEU A 268 -13.17 -2.45 -8.84
C LEU A 268 -14.39 -2.81 -9.69
N ASP A 269 -14.22 -3.14 -10.98
CA ASP A 269 -15.29 -3.62 -11.87
C ASP A 269 -16.01 -4.85 -11.31
N THR A 270 -15.22 -5.77 -10.76
CA THR A 270 -15.76 -6.99 -10.15
C THR A 270 -16.59 -6.67 -8.92
N TYR A 271 -16.17 -5.69 -8.13
CA TYR A 271 -16.86 -5.30 -6.89
C TYR A 271 -18.08 -4.44 -7.13
N GLU A 272 -18.08 -3.62 -8.18
CA GLU A 272 -19.20 -2.80 -8.62
C GLU A 272 -20.44 -3.63 -8.93
N ALA A 273 -20.31 -4.89 -9.35
CA ALA A 273 -21.47 -5.73 -9.66
C ALA A 273 -22.38 -5.97 -8.44
N GLU A 274 -21.84 -5.90 -7.22
CA GLU A 274 -22.58 -6.04 -5.96
C GLU A 274 -22.04 -5.03 -4.92
N PRO A 275 -22.22 -3.71 -5.14
CA PRO A 275 -21.52 -2.67 -4.41
C PRO A 275 -21.91 -2.64 -2.93
N GLU A 276 -23.12 -3.11 -2.63
CA GLU A 276 -23.62 -3.25 -1.28
C GLU A 276 -22.88 -4.37 -0.51
N LYS A 277 -22.47 -5.44 -1.17
CA LYS A 277 -21.69 -6.51 -0.52
C LYS A 277 -20.21 -6.18 -0.42
N ASN A 278 -19.72 -5.32 -1.31
CA ASN A 278 -18.30 -5.05 -1.47
C ASN A 278 -17.87 -3.65 -1.00
N THR A 279 -18.71 -2.92 -0.24
CA THR A 279 -18.42 -1.54 0.18
C THR A 279 -17.01 -1.35 0.78
N ALA A 280 -16.56 -2.23 1.67
CA ALA A 280 -15.22 -2.14 2.25
C ALA A 280 -14.12 -2.38 1.20
N LYS A 281 -14.29 -3.41 0.36
CA LYS A 281 -13.34 -3.75 -0.71
C LYS A 281 -13.23 -2.65 -1.75
N ILE A 282 -14.35 -1.99 -2.09
CA ILE A 282 -14.37 -0.85 -3.01
C ILE A 282 -13.56 0.30 -2.40
N LEU A 283 -13.82 0.70 -1.15
CA LEU A 283 -13.05 1.78 -0.50
C LEU A 283 -11.56 1.47 -0.39
N VAL A 284 -11.21 0.23 -0.05
CA VAL A 284 -9.81 -0.22 -0.04
C VAL A 284 -9.21 -0.17 -1.45
N THR A 285 -9.95 -0.58 -2.48
CA THR A 285 -9.47 -0.55 -3.87
C THR A 285 -9.32 0.87 -4.40
N VAL A 286 -10.23 1.78 -4.07
CA VAL A 286 -10.12 3.23 -4.33
C VAL A 286 -8.85 3.79 -3.68
N GLY A 287 -8.57 3.40 -2.44
CA GLY A 287 -7.33 3.74 -1.75
C GLY A 287 -6.09 3.25 -2.50
N LYS A 288 -6.10 2.01 -2.98
CA LYS A 288 -5.00 1.42 -3.77
C LYS A 288 -4.74 2.23 -5.05
N ILE A 289 -5.78 2.51 -5.82
CA ILE A 289 -5.68 3.28 -7.08
C ILE A 289 -5.17 4.70 -6.78
N GLU A 290 -5.69 5.39 -5.76
CA GLU A 290 -5.27 6.75 -5.43
C GLU A 290 -3.80 6.85 -4.99
N ALA A 291 -3.30 5.88 -4.21
CA ALA A 291 -1.88 5.86 -3.83
C ALA A 291 -0.98 5.69 -5.05
N LEU A 292 -1.31 4.75 -5.93
CA LEU A 292 -0.55 4.46 -7.14
C LEU A 292 -0.61 5.64 -8.12
N ARG A 293 -1.80 6.21 -8.37
CA ARG A 293 -1.99 7.43 -9.17
C ARG A 293 -1.14 8.58 -8.65
N LYS A 294 -1.14 8.81 -7.32
CA LYS A 294 -0.32 9.87 -6.73
C LYS A 294 1.17 9.61 -6.94
N LEU A 295 1.65 8.39 -6.69
CA LEU A 295 3.04 8.02 -6.93
C LEU A 295 3.40 8.21 -8.41
N HIS A 296 2.52 7.79 -9.32
CA HIS A 296 2.66 7.93 -10.77
C HIS A 296 2.77 9.41 -11.20
N GLN A 297 1.98 10.30 -10.61
CA GLN A 297 2.05 11.74 -10.86
C GLN A 297 3.35 12.35 -10.32
N ASP A 298 3.70 12.04 -9.07
CA ASP A 298 4.86 12.63 -8.42
C ASP A 298 6.19 12.18 -9.09
N THR A 299 6.23 10.98 -9.67
CA THR A 299 7.35 10.53 -10.52
C THR A 299 7.61 11.48 -11.70
N ILE A 300 6.56 12.09 -12.27
CA ILE A 300 6.69 13.06 -13.38
C ILE A 300 6.98 14.47 -12.87
N ASP A 301 6.29 14.89 -11.81
CA ASP A 301 6.29 16.30 -11.36
C ASP A 301 7.46 16.65 -10.44
N ALA A 302 7.87 15.72 -9.57
CA ALA A 302 9.00 15.92 -8.67
C ALA A 302 10.29 15.38 -9.30
N GLY A 303 10.19 14.31 -10.10
CA GLY A 303 11.36 13.55 -10.54
C GLY A 303 12.09 12.85 -9.40
N ASP A 304 11.52 12.85 -8.19
CA ASP A 304 12.15 12.33 -6.98
C ASP A 304 12.53 10.85 -7.17
N PHE A 305 11.67 10.04 -7.80
CA PHE A 305 11.97 8.62 -8.04
C PHE A 305 13.24 8.39 -8.88
N VAL A 306 13.41 9.12 -9.98
CA VAL A 306 14.57 8.95 -10.87
C VAL A 306 15.81 9.66 -10.35
N THR A 307 15.64 10.80 -9.69
CA THR A 307 16.74 11.52 -9.03
C THR A 307 17.30 10.75 -7.83
N THR A 308 16.47 10.00 -7.09
CA THR A 308 16.96 9.13 -6.01
C THR A 308 17.67 7.89 -6.51
N MET A 309 17.35 7.39 -7.71
CA MET A 309 18.06 6.24 -8.30
C MET A 309 19.42 6.61 -8.91
N GLU A 310 19.96 7.80 -8.64
CA GLU A 310 21.25 8.30 -9.15
C GLU A 310 21.41 8.22 -10.70
N LEU A 311 20.30 8.07 -11.41
CA LEU A 311 20.22 8.03 -12.87
C LEU A 311 20.58 9.40 -13.45
N PRO A 312 21.11 9.51 -14.69
CA PRO A 312 21.73 10.73 -15.23
C PRO A 312 20.95 12.00 -14.88
N VAL A 313 21.44 12.74 -13.88
CA VAL A 313 20.66 13.79 -13.22
C VAL A 313 20.95 15.14 -13.85
N THR A 314 19.89 15.83 -14.29
CA THR A 314 19.93 17.23 -14.72
C THR A 314 19.30 18.19 -13.70
N GLY A 315 18.91 17.66 -12.54
CA GLY A 315 18.40 18.41 -11.38
C GLY A 315 16.98 18.95 -11.56
N LYS A 316 16.25 18.45 -12.55
CA LYS A 316 14.87 18.85 -12.89
C LYS A 316 13.99 17.62 -13.01
N ALA A 317 12.70 17.80 -12.76
CA ALA A 317 11.69 16.77 -12.95
C ALA A 317 11.49 16.43 -14.44
N PRO A 318 11.05 15.20 -14.77
CA PRO A 318 10.78 14.77 -16.15
C PRO A 318 9.90 15.76 -16.93
N HIS A 319 8.85 16.29 -16.31
CA HIS A 319 7.99 17.29 -16.95
C HIS A 319 8.76 18.55 -17.37
N GLU A 320 9.57 19.09 -16.45
CA GLU A 320 10.40 20.26 -16.73
C GLU A 320 11.47 19.96 -17.79
N LEU A 321 11.99 18.74 -17.83
CA LEU A 321 12.97 18.33 -18.82
C LEU A 321 12.40 18.30 -20.23
N VAL A 322 11.17 17.86 -20.39
CA VAL A 322 10.53 17.86 -21.71
C VAL A 322 10.31 19.28 -22.23
N HIS A 323 9.97 20.24 -21.35
CA HIS A 323 9.95 21.65 -21.75
C HIS A 323 11.33 22.13 -22.22
N VAL A 324 12.40 21.72 -21.55
CA VAL A 324 13.78 22.03 -22.00
C VAL A 324 14.08 21.38 -23.35
N LEU A 325 13.70 20.12 -23.55
CA LEU A 325 13.95 19.37 -24.79
C LEU A 325 13.23 19.98 -26.00
N VAL A 326 11.97 20.38 -25.85
CA VAL A 326 11.18 21.00 -26.94
C VAL A 326 11.79 22.32 -27.42
N GLU A 327 12.44 23.07 -26.52
CA GLU A 327 13.09 24.34 -26.82
C GLU A 327 14.58 24.20 -27.21
N ASP A 328 15.15 23.00 -27.12
CA ASP A 328 16.58 22.76 -27.35
C ASP A 328 16.95 22.94 -28.84
N PRO A 329 17.94 23.80 -29.18
CA PRO A 329 18.32 24.05 -30.57
C PRO A 329 18.75 22.78 -31.34
N ASP A 330 19.38 21.82 -30.66
CA ASP A 330 19.86 20.59 -31.29
C ASP A 330 18.71 19.60 -31.54
N VAL A 331 17.67 19.63 -30.69
CA VAL A 331 16.40 18.92 -30.93
C VAL A 331 15.63 19.58 -32.08
N ILE A 332 15.50 20.91 -32.08
CA ILE A 332 14.79 21.68 -33.12
C ILE A 332 15.44 21.49 -34.50
N ALA A 333 16.78 21.40 -34.55
CA ALA A 333 17.52 21.20 -35.79
C ALA A 333 17.26 19.84 -36.45
N LYS A 334 16.69 18.87 -35.73
CA LYS A 334 16.44 17.50 -36.18
C LYS A 334 14.94 17.21 -36.22
N PRO A 335 14.30 17.14 -37.41
CA PRO A 335 12.84 17.01 -37.52
C PRO A 335 12.25 15.82 -36.75
N GLU A 336 12.96 14.68 -36.73
CA GLU A 336 12.54 13.46 -36.01
C GLU A 336 12.58 13.68 -34.50
N ALA A 337 13.68 14.20 -33.95
CA ALA A 337 13.80 14.52 -32.53
C ALA A 337 12.77 15.57 -32.09
N LYS A 338 12.56 16.61 -32.90
CA LYS A 338 11.54 17.62 -32.62
C LYS A 338 10.13 17.03 -32.58
N SER A 339 9.75 16.24 -33.59
CA SER A 339 8.43 15.63 -33.62
C SER A 339 8.19 14.70 -32.44
N ALA A 340 9.24 14.00 -31.99
CA ALA A 340 9.18 13.15 -30.81
C ALA A 340 9.06 14.00 -29.52
N ALA A 341 9.86 15.05 -29.35
CA ALA A 341 9.79 15.95 -28.20
C ALA A 341 8.42 16.64 -28.06
N ASP A 342 7.85 17.11 -29.17
CA ASP A 342 6.50 17.69 -29.20
C ASP A 342 5.44 16.64 -28.77
N ALA A 343 5.57 15.39 -29.22
CA ALA A 343 4.66 14.31 -28.82
C ALA A 343 4.77 13.94 -27.34
N ILE A 344 5.99 13.90 -26.78
CA ILE A 344 6.21 13.68 -25.35
C ILE A 344 5.57 14.81 -24.53
N HIS A 345 5.76 16.06 -24.98
CA HIS A 345 5.19 17.22 -24.31
C HIS A 345 3.66 17.16 -24.26
N ASP A 346 3.02 16.88 -25.39
CA ASP A 346 1.57 16.77 -25.45
C ASP A 346 1.05 15.58 -24.63
N ALA A 347 1.79 14.45 -24.63
CA ALA A 347 1.48 13.29 -23.80
C ALA A 347 1.57 13.60 -22.30
N LEU A 348 2.56 14.39 -21.85
CA LEU A 348 2.68 14.79 -20.44
C LEU A 348 1.52 15.69 -19.98
N HIS A 349 1.02 16.59 -20.83
CA HIS A 349 -0.18 17.37 -20.49
C HIS A 349 -1.43 16.49 -20.44
N ALA A 350 -1.59 15.57 -21.41
CA ALA A 350 -2.68 14.60 -21.39
C ALA A 350 -2.63 13.73 -20.13
N PHE A 351 -1.43 13.31 -19.73
CA PHE A 351 -1.17 12.57 -18.50
C PHE A 351 -1.64 13.36 -17.25
N ASP A 352 -1.23 14.62 -17.12
CA ASP A 352 -1.60 15.48 -15.98
C ASP A 352 -3.12 15.73 -15.93
N ASP A 353 -3.76 15.95 -17.07
CA ASP A 353 -5.21 16.12 -17.17
C ASP A 353 -5.96 14.83 -16.75
N ALA A 354 -5.56 13.67 -17.27
CA ALA A 354 -6.15 12.37 -16.93
C ALA A 354 -5.95 12.02 -15.44
N SER A 355 -4.76 12.28 -14.89
CA SER A 355 -4.47 12.06 -13.47
C SER A 355 -5.32 12.95 -12.57
N LYS A 356 -5.54 14.21 -12.95
CA LYS A 356 -6.44 15.12 -12.24
C LYS A 356 -7.90 14.67 -12.32
N ALA A 357 -8.35 14.21 -13.48
CA ALA A 357 -9.70 13.67 -13.67
C ALA A 357 -9.92 12.43 -12.79
N MET A 358 -8.96 11.49 -12.81
CA MET A 358 -9.02 10.27 -12.01
C MET A 358 -9.08 10.59 -10.51
N ARG A 359 -8.28 11.53 -10.03
CA ARG A 359 -8.33 11.98 -8.62
C ARG A 359 -9.73 12.49 -8.25
N LEU A 360 -10.36 13.28 -9.11
CA LEU A 360 -11.71 13.79 -8.86
C LEU A 360 -12.75 12.66 -8.83
N ASN A 361 -12.64 11.68 -9.73
CA ASN A 361 -13.51 10.51 -9.74
C ASN A 361 -13.34 9.67 -8.45
N LEU A 362 -12.11 9.45 -7.99
CA LEU A 362 -11.81 8.74 -6.74
C LEU A 362 -12.35 9.49 -5.50
N GLU A 363 -12.22 10.82 -5.48
CA GLU A 363 -12.77 11.67 -4.41
C GLU A 363 -14.31 11.64 -4.37
N ASP A 364 -14.96 11.69 -5.54
CA ASP A 364 -16.41 11.58 -5.65
C ASP A 364 -16.91 10.20 -5.20
N LEU A 365 -16.19 9.14 -5.55
CA LEU A 365 -16.49 7.78 -5.10
C LEU A 365 -16.37 7.65 -3.58
N GLU A 366 -15.25 8.12 -2.99
CA GLU A 366 -15.06 8.12 -1.54
C GLU A 366 -16.19 8.90 -0.83
N TYR A 367 -16.53 10.09 -1.34
CA TYR A 367 -17.58 10.94 -0.79
C TYR A 367 -18.96 10.27 -0.86
N THR A 368 -19.32 9.74 -2.02
CA THR A 368 -20.60 9.09 -2.28
C THR A 368 -20.78 7.87 -1.38
N MET A 369 -19.75 7.04 -1.24
CA MET A 369 -19.78 5.89 -0.34
C MET A 369 -19.85 6.28 1.14
N SER A 370 -19.12 7.33 1.54
CA SER A 370 -19.11 7.82 2.92
C SER A 370 -20.47 8.38 3.34
N THR A 371 -21.10 9.17 2.48
CA THR A 371 -22.41 9.79 2.75
C THR A 371 -23.52 8.74 2.82
N ALA A 372 -23.51 7.77 1.91
CA ALA A 372 -24.50 6.71 1.89
C ALA A 372 -24.34 5.77 3.10
N ALA A 373 -23.12 5.50 3.57
CA ALA A 373 -22.88 4.77 4.82
C ALA A 373 -23.45 5.51 6.05
N ALA A 374 -23.28 6.83 6.11
CA ALA A 374 -23.83 7.64 7.20
C ALA A 374 -25.37 7.64 7.21
N ALA A 375 -26.01 7.62 6.03
CA ALA A 375 -27.47 7.56 5.90
C ALA A 375 -28.05 6.18 6.29
N ALA A 376 -27.29 5.10 6.09
CA ALA A 376 -27.71 3.73 6.44
C ALA A 376 -27.60 3.42 7.94
N ALA A 377 -26.94 4.26 8.73
CA ALA A 377 -26.82 4.07 10.17
C ALA A 377 -28.22 4.12 10.84
N PRO A 378 -28.61 3.10 11.63
CA PRO A 378 -29.92 3.10 12.29
C PRO A 378 -30.05 4.34 13.18
N ALA A 379 -31.16 5.07 13.03
CA ALA A 379 -31.48 6.19 13.90
C ALA A 379 -31.33 5.75 15.35
N ALA A 380 -30.54 6.49 16.14
CA ALA A 380 -30.33 6.19 17.55
C ALA A 380 -31.68 5.91 18.19
N ALA A 381 -31.85 4.70 18.73
CA ALA A 381 -33.07 4.34 19.43
C ALA A 381 -33.35 5.42 20.48
N PRO A 382 -34.59 5.94 20.59
CA PRO A 382 -34.91 6.97 21.58
C PRO A 382 -34.40 6.49 22.93
N ALA A 383 -33.61 7.33 23.59
CA ALA A 383 -33.03 7.01 24.89
C ALA A 383 -34.11 6.40 25.76
N ALA A 384 -33.95 5.13 26.13
CA ALA A 384 -34.90 4.46 26.99
C ALA A 384 -35.07 5.34 28.23
N ALA A 385 -36.31 5.74 28.51
CA ALA A 385 -36.64 6.47 29.72
C ALA A 385 -35.99 5.72 30.88
N SER A 386 -35.20 6.42 31.69
CA SER A 386 -34.50 5.84 32.81
C SER A 386 -35.50 5.08 33.66
N THR A 387 -35.46 3.74 33.58
CA THR A 387 -36.15 2.91 34.57
C THR A 387 -35.56 3.31 35.92
N PRO A 388 -36.39 3.69 36.91
CA PRO A 388 -35.89 4.05 38.22
C PRO A 388 -35.03 2.89 38.71
N THR A 389 -33.80 3.22 39.12
CA THR A 389 -32.88 2.27 39.72
C THR A 389 -33.64 1.47 40.77
N PRO A 390 -33.76 0.14 40.65
CA PRO A 390 -34.38 -0.65 41.70
C PRO A 390 -33.61 -0.35 42.98
N THR A 391 -34.35 0.09 44.00
CA THR A 391 -33.77 0.38 45.31
C THR A 391 -33.01 -0.88 45.73
N PRO A 392 -31.71 -0.79 46.10
CA PRO A 392 -30.98 -1.95 46.57
C PRO A 392 -31.80 -2.60 47.69
N PRO A 393 -31.93 -3.94 47.72
CA PRO A 393 -32.71 -4.60 48.76
C PRO A 393 -32.20 -4.12 50.12
N GLY A 394 -33.11 -3.51 50.88
CA GLY A 394 -32.78 -3.01 52.21
C GLY A 394 -32.23 -4.14 53.09
N PHE A 395 -31.54 -3.76 54.16
CA PHE A 395 -30.96 -4.68 55.16
C PHE A 395 -31.90 -5.80 55.63
N GLU A 396 -33.21 -5.64 55.46
CA GLU A 396 -34.26 -6.65 55.67
C GLU A 396 -33.99 -7.99 54.97
N ALA A 397 -33.45 -8.00 53.74
CA ALA A 397 -33.13 -9.24 53.03
C ALA A 397 -31.97 -10.02 53.70
N ILE A 398 -30.99 -9.31 54.26
CA ILE A 398 -29.86 -9.89 54.99
C ILE A 398 -30.35 -10.50 56.31
N PHE A 399 -31.25 -9.81 57.02
CA PHE A 399 -31.84 -10.33 58.26
C PHE A 399 -32.74 -11.56 58.03
N ALA A 400 -33.48 -11.60 56.91
CA ALA A 400 -34.28 -12.77 56.55
C ALA A 400 -33.41 -14.02 56.30
N ILE A 401 -32.30 -13.87 55.55
CA ILE A 401 -31.38 -14.97 55.29
C ILE A 401 -30.68 -15.43 56.58
N ALA A 402 -30.23 -14.49 57.42
CA ALA A 402 -29.62 -14.81 58.71
C ALA A 402 -30.60 -15.53 59.65
N GLY A 403 -31.88 -15.12 59.66
CA GLY A 403 -32.93 -15.79 60.43
C GLY A 403 -33.18 -17.23 59.98
N ILE A 404 -33.26 -17.48 58.67
CA ILE A 404 -33.46 -18.82 58.12
C ILE A 404 -32.27 -19.73 58.46
N LEU A 405 -31.04 -19.23 58.35
CA LEU A 405 -29.84 -19.98 58.71
C LEU A 405 -29.74 -20.27 60.22
N ALA A 406 -30.16 -19.33 61.07
CA ALA A 406 -30.21 -19.54 62.51
C ALA A 406 -31.24 -20.62 62.90
N VAL A 407 -32.42 -20.63 62.27
CA VAL A 407 -33.43 -21.68 62.46
C VAL A 407 -32.92 -23.03 61.97
N ALA A 408 -32.31 -23.08 60.78
CA ALA A 408 -31.72 -24.31 60.23
C ALA A 408 -30.62 -24.87 61.15
N TYR A 409 -29.76 -24.01 61.70
CA TYR A 409 -28.74 -24.40 62.67
C TYR A 409 -29.33 -24.94 63.97
N LEU A 410 -30.36 -24.29 64.52
CA LEU A 410 -31.04 -24.76 65.74
C LEU A 410 -31.74 -26.11 65.53
N VAL A 411 -32.35 -26.32 64.37
CA VAL A 411 -32.96 -27.61 64.00
C VAL A 411 -31.89 -28.70 63.86
N HIS A 412 -30.78 -28.41 63.17
CA HIS A 412 -29.69 -29.36 63.02
C HIS A 412 -29.05 -29.74 64.37
N ARG A 413 -28.91 -28.76 65.27
CA ARG A 413 -28.36 -28.98 66.62
C ARG A 413 -29.28 -29.78 67.53
N ARG A 414 -30.59 -29.81 67.28
CA ARG A 414 -31.56 -30.57 68.10
C ARG A 414 -31.70 -32.02 67.65
N ILE A 415 -31.27 -32.33 66.42
CA ILE A 415 -31.34 -33.68 65.82
C ILE A 415 -30.04 -34.49 66.09
N ARG A 416 -28.95 -33.83 66.49
CA ARG A 416 -27.80 -34.46 67.16
C ARG A 416 -28.01 -34.44 68.66
#